data_AF-A0AAV2B055-F1
#
_entry.id   AF-A0AAV2B055-F1
#
_cell.length_a   1.000
_cell.length_b   1.000
_cell.length_c   1.000
_cell.angle_alpha   90.00
_cell.angle_beta   90.00
_cell.angle_gamma   90.00
#
_symmetry.space_group_name_H-M   'P 1'
#
loop_
_entity.id
_entity.type
_entity.pdbx_description
1 polymer ?
#
loop_
_entity_poly.entity_id
_entity_poly.type
_entity_poly.pdbx_seq_one_letter_code
_entity_poly.pdbx_strand_id
1 'polypeptide(L)'
;MLEKLKEKITIYTKVNVTVAFKENPFAVAVLTPKMKRAHSLKTSEEIIFVDSTSSCDAENHTITFMLTPCSAGAVPVGIFITKGQTEESYKQG
;
A
#
# COMPACT_ATOMS: atom_id res chain seq x y z
N MET A 1 7.75 -9.59 9.79
CA MET A 1 7.89 -8.56 8.73
C MET A 1 8.38 -7.19 9.25
N LEU A 2 7.80 -6.63 10.32
CA LEU A 2 8.10 -5.27 10.80
C LEU A 2 9.56 -5.03 11.19
N GLU A 3 10.21 -5.96 11.87
CA GLU A 3 11.62 -5.80 12.27
C GLU A 3 12.54 -5.61 11.06
N LYS A 4 12.39 -6.45 10.03
CA LYS A 4 13.10 -6.27 8.75
C LYS A 4 12.75 -4.95 8.04
N LEU A 5 11.53 -4.46 8.22
CA LEU A 5 11.10 -3.17 7.66
C LEU A 5 11.79 -2.01 8.38
N LYS A 6 11.87 -2.05 9.72
CA LYS A 6 12.59 -1.09 10.56
C LYS A 6 14.08 -1.07 10.22
N GLU A 7 14.72 -2.23 10.08
CA GLU A 7 16.12 -2.34 9.68
C GLU A 7 16.40 -1.65 8.33
N LYS A 8 15.49 -1.79 7.36
CA LYS A 8 15.66 -1.29 5.98
C LYS A 8 15.09 0.10 5.74
N ILE A 9 14.41 0.71 6.71
CA ILE A 9 13.69 1.97 6.48
C ILE A 9 14.59 3.11 6.02
N THR A 10 15.82 3.15 6.53
CA THR A 10 16.84 4.15 6.15
C THR A 10 17.27 3.96 4.70
N ILE A 11 17.34 2.72 4.21
CA ILE A 11 17.68 2.40 2.82
C ILE A 11 16.56 2.89 1.88
N TYR A 12 15.30 2.63 2.23
CA TYR A 12 14.15 3.09 1.44
C TYR A 12 14.06 4.62 1.41
N THR A 13 14.29 5.26 2.55
CA THR A 13 14.28 6.73 2.66
C THR A 13 15.37 7.37 1.78
N LYS A 14 16.57 6.78 1.72
CA LYS A 14 17.67 7.26 0.85
C LYS A 14 17.30 7.29 -0.64
N VAL A 15 16.40 6.42 -1.08
CA VAL A 15 15.90 6.37 -2.47
C VAL A 15 14.53 7.03 -2.63
N ASN A 16 14.15 7.92 -1.70
CA ASN A 16 12.90 8.70 -1.69
C ASN A 16 11.61 7.85 -1.65
N VAL A 17 11.71 6.59 -1.22
CA VAL A 17 10.55 5.75 -0.92
C VAL A 17 10.08 6.07 0.50
N THR A 18 8.81 6.44 0.64
CA THR A 18 8.16 6.61 1.93
C THR A 18 7.54 5.29 2.35
N VAL A 19 7.87 4.85 3.56
CA VAL A 19 7.27 3.68 4.20
C VAL A 19 6.74 4.14 5.56
N ALA A 20 5.44 4.00 5.77
CA ALA A 20 4.80 4.22 7.07
C ALA A 20 4.20 2.89 7.53
N PHE A 21 4.22 2.61 8.82
CA PHE A 21 3.63 1.37 9.33
C PHE A 21 3.04 1.56 10.72
N LYS A 22 2.04 0.73 11.03
CA LYS A 22 1.41 0.58 12.33
C LYS A 22 1.35 -0.90 12.65
N GLU A 23 1.54 -1.26 13.92
CA GLU A 23 1.53 -2.67 14.35
C GLU A 23 0.14 -3.13 14.79
N ASN A 24 -0.66 -2.24 15.39
CA ASN A 24 -2.00 -2.55 15.91
C ASN A 24 -3.04 -1.47 15.54
N PRO A 25 -3.93 -1.72 14.56
CA PRO A 25 -3.90 -2.87 13.65
C PRO A 25 -2.67 -2.83 12.74
N PHE A 26 -2.25 -4.00 12.27
CA PHE A 26 -1.10 -4.11 11.36
C PHE A 26 -1.44 -3.48 10.02
N ALA A 27 -0.66 -2.48 9.63
CA ALA A 27 -0.74 -1.84 8.32
C ALA A 27 0.63 -1.30 7.91
N VAL A 28 0.96 -1.40 6.63
CA VAL A 28 2.14 -0.78 6.03
C VAL A 28 1.67 0.00 4.80
N ALA A 29 2.03 1.27 4.71
CA ALA A 29 1.82 2.11 3.53
C ALA A 29 3.15 2.35 2.82
N VAL A 30 3.18 2.15 1.51
CA VAL A 30 4.38 2.32 0.68
C VAL A 30 4.10 3.29 -0.46
N LEU A 31 5.01 4.25 -0.63
CA LEU A 31 4.94 5.33 -1.61
C LEU A 31 6.30 5.50 -2.28
N THR A 32 6.42 5.06 -3.52
CA THR A 32 7.63 5.27 -4.33
C THR A 32 7.64 6.66 -4.98
N PRO A 33 8.81 7.16 -5.45
CA PRO A 33 8.87 8.41 -6.21
C PRO A 33 8.00 8.42 -7.46
N LYS A 34 7.84 7.26 -8.13
CA LYS A 34 6.95 7.13 -9.30
C LYS A 34 5.48 7.29 -8.92
N MET A 35 5.06 6.72 -7.78
CA MET A 35 3.70 6.86 -7.27
C MET A 35 3.39 8.31 -6.86
N LYS A 36 4.33 8.97 -6.18
CA LYS A 36 4.20 10.40 -5.81
C LYS A 36 4.06 11.30 -7.04
N ARG A 37 4.71 10.95 -8.15
CA ARG A 37 4.53 11.68 -9.42
C ARG A 37 3.11 11.52 -9.98
N ALA A 38 2.48 10.35 -9.80
CA ALA A 38 1.10 10.15 -10.23
C ALA A 38 0.10 11.03 -9.45
N HIS A 39 0.47 11.53 -8.26
CA HIS A 39 -0.35 12.48 -7.49
C HIS A 39 -0.51 13.84 -8.16
N SER A 40 0.33 14.19 -9.15
CA SER A 40 0.15 15.43 -9.92
C SER A 40 -0.86 15.28 -11.07
N LEU A 41 -1.42 14.08 -11.27
CA LEU A 41 -2.48 13.87 -12.25
C LEU A 41 -3.81 14.33 -11.64
N LYS A 42 -4.57 15.13 -12.38
CA LYS A 42 -5.90 15.60 -11.95
C LYS A 42 -6.84 14.45 -11.58
N THR A 43 -6.75 13.35 -12.31
CA THR A 43 -7.54 12.14 -12.05
C THR A 43 -7.27 11.52 -10.68
N SER A 44 -6.10 11.76 -10.07
CA SER A 44 -5.79 11.23 -8.73
C SER A 44 -6.56 11.92 -7.61
N GLU A 45 -7.11 13.10 -7.88
CA GLU A 45 -8.00 13.84 -6.98
C GLU A 45 -9.49 13.54 -7.25
N GLU A 46 -9.80 12.95 -8.40
CA GLU A 46 -11.17 12.72 -8.86
C GLU A 46 -11.61 11.26 -8.66
N ILE A 47 -10.75 10.30 -9.02
CA ILE A 47 -11.08 8.88 -9.00
C ILE A 47 -9.87 8.01 -8.65
N ILE A 48 -10.06 7.13 -7.69
CA ILE A 48 -9.11 6.10 -7.31
C ILE A 48 -9.76 4.73 -7.47
N PHE A 49 -9.14 3.87 -8.27
CA PHE A 49 -9.44 2.44 -8.31
C PHE A 49 -8.68 1.75 -7.18
N VAL A 50 -9.39 0.89 -6.46
CA VAL A 50 -8.82 0.10 -5.38
C VAL A 50 -8.88 -1.36 -5.79
N ASP A 51 -7.70 -1.98 -5.90
CA ASP A 51 -7.58 -3.40 -6.20
C ASP A 51 -6.81 -4.09 -5.07
N SER A 52 -7.37 -5.16 -4.53
CA SER A 52 -6.80 -5.88 -3.40
C SER A 52 -6.61 -7.34 -3.75
N THR A 53 -5.40 -7.84 -3.50
CA THR A 53 -5.07 -9.26 -3.59
C THR A 53 -4.66 -9.77 -2.20
N SER A 54 -5.12 -10.96 -1.83
CA SER A 54 -4.91 -11.56 -0.51
C SER A 54 -4.10 -12.85 -0.62
N SER A 55 -3.71 -13.43 0.52
CA SER A 55 -2.90 -14.66 0.55
C SER A 55 -1.55 -14.51 -0.16
N CYS A 56 -0.97 -13.30 -0.08
CA CYS A 56 0.25 -12.95 -0.79
C CYS A 56 1.53 -13.51 -0.15
N ASP A 57 1.44 -14.02 1.08
CA ASP A 57 2.53 -14.67 1.79
C ASP A 57 2.02 -15.67 2.85
N ALA A 58 2.95 -16.27 3.59
CA ALA A 58 2.67 -17.25 4.64
C ALA A 58 1.86 -16.69 5.83
N GLU A 59 1.82 -15.36 6.00
CA GLU A 59 1.03 -14.68 7.04
C GLU A 59 -0.33 -14.20 6.48
N ASN A 60 -0.68 -14.61 5.26
CA ASN A 60 -1.92 -14.26 4.57
C ASN A 60 -2.11 -12.74 4.43
N HIS A 61 -1.04 -11.96 4.22
CA HIS A 61 -1.19 -10.52 4.04
C HIS A 61 -2.01 -10.19 2.78
N THR A 62 -2.77 -9.09 2.87
CA THR A 62 -3.50 -8.47 1.78
C THR A 62 -2.75 -7.24 1.29
N ILE A 63 -2.43 -7.21 0.00
CA ILE A 63 -1.85 -6.07 -0.69
C ILE A 63 -2.96 -5.33 -1.43
N THR A 64 -3.13 -4.06 -1.13
CA THR A 64 -4.12 -3.17 -1.76
C THR A 64 -3.41 -2.08 -2.54
N PHE A 65 -3.69 -2.02 -3.83
CA PHE A 65 -3.22 -0.99 -4.74
C PHE A 65 -4.25 0.13 -4.83
N MET A 66 -3.78 1.35 -4.62
CA MET A 66 -4.52 2.57 -4.94
C MET A 66 -4.03 3.03 -6.31
N LEU A 67 -4.92 3.10 -7.29
CA LEU A 67 -4.59 3.38 -8.67
C LEU A 67 -5.39 4.58 -9.18
N THR A 68 -4.80 5.42 -10.01
CA THR A 68 -5.52 6.47 -10.73
C THR A 68 -5.47 6.19 -12.23
N PRO A 69 -6.55 6.47 -12.99
CA PRO A 69 -6.51 6.35 -14.44
C PRO A 69 -5.64 7.45 -15.05
N CYS A 70 -4.97 7.10 -16.14
CA CYS A 70 -4.25 8.02 -17.01
C CYS A 70 -4.35 7.51 -18.46
N SER A 71 -3.76 8.25 -19.40
CA SER A 71 -3.76 7.88 -20.83
C SER A 71 -3.08 6.54 -21.13
N ALA A 72 -2.22 6.05 -20.24
CA ALA A 72 -1.52 4.76 -20.37
C ALA A 72 -2.20 3.62 -19.58
N GLY A 73 -3.41 3.83 -19.05
CA GLY A 73 -4.13 2.87 -18.19
C GLY A 73 -4.12 3.29 -16.72
N ALA A 74 -4.15 2.33 -15.79
CA ALA A 74 -4.15 2.61 -14.36
C ALA A 74 -2.73 2.60 -13.79
N VAL A 75 -2.34 3.68 -13.11
CA VAL A 75 -1.03 3.81 -12.47
C VAL A 75 -1.16 3.90 -10.95
N PRO A 76 -0.24 3.29 -10.18
CA PRO A 76 -0.36 3.30 -8.73
C PRO A 76 -0.03 4.66 -8.15
N VAL A 77 -0.85 5.09 -7.20
CA VAL A 77 -0.63 6.26 -6.33
C VAL A 77 -0.19 5.85 -4.93
N GLY A 78 -0.33 4.58 -4.55
CA GLY A 78 0.15 4.05 -3.28
C GLY A 78 -0.21 2.57 -3.11
N ILE A 79 0.44 1.92 -2.14
CA ILE A 79 0.16 0.52 -1.78
C ILE A 79 -0.02 0.43 -0.27
N PHE A 80 -1.02 -0.34 0.16
CA PHE A 80 -1.20 -0.78 1.54
C PHE A 80 -0.97 -2.28 1.65
N ILE A 81 -0.28 -2.69 2.72
CA ILE A 81 -0.16 -4.10 3.12
C ILE A 81 -0.82 -4.22 4.49
N THR A 82 -1.81 -5.08 4.59
CA THR A 82 -2.60 -5.31 5.80
C THR A 82 -2.66 -6.80 6.08
N LYS A 83 -3.13 -7.18 7.28
CA LYS A 83 -3.43 -8.59 7.55
C LYS A 83 -4.60 -9.04 6.67
N GLY A 84 -4.56 -10.29 6.24
CA GLY A 84 -5.71 -10.93 5.61
C GLY A 84 -6.91 -10.94 6.55
N GLN A 85 -8.10 -10.91 5.95
CA GLN A 85 -9.34 -11.01 6.70
C GLN A 85 -9.52 -12.43 7.22
N THR A 86 -9.95 -12.53 8.47
CA THR A 86 -10.38 -13.78 9.10
C THR A 86 -11.89 -13.76 9.26
N GLU A 87 -12.52 -14.90 9.55
CA GLU A 87 -13.96 -14.94 9.85
C GLU A 87 -14.32 -13.97 10.99
N GLU A 88 -13.50 -13.92 12.03
CA GLU A 88 -13.69 -13.03 13.18
C GLU A 88 -13.67 -11.56 12.78
N SER A 89 -12.85 -11.18 11.79
CA SER A 89 -12.80 -9.81 11.28
C SER A 89 -14.15 -9.31 10.76
N TYR A 90 -14.99 -10.21 10.23
CA TYR A 90 -16.32 -9.87 9.72
C TYR A 90 -17.39 -9.77 10.82
N LYS A 91 -17.10 -10.23 12.04
CA LYS A 91 -18.03 -10.18 13.18
C LYS A 91 -17.92 -8.88 13.97
N GLN A 92 -16.82 -8.14 13.82
CA GLN A 92 -16.48 -6.95 14.60
C GLN A 92 -16.85 -5.63 13.89
N GLY A 93 -17.88 -5.66 13.02
CA GLY A 93 -18.30 -4.55 12.16
C GLY A 93 -18.45 -3.21 12.86
#